data_AF-A0A524HRZ5-F1
#
_entry.id   AF-A0A524HRZ5-F1
#
_cell.length_a   1.000
_cell.length_b   1.000
_cell.length_c   1.000
_cell.angle_alpha   90.00
_cell.angle_beta   90.00
_cell.angle_gamma   90.00
#
_symmetry.space_group_name_H-M   'P 1'
#
loop_
_entity.id
_entity.type
_entity.pdbx_description
1 polymer ?
#
loop_
_entity_poly.entity_id
_entity_poly.type
_entity_poly.pdbx_seq_one_letter_code
_entity_poly.pdbx_strand_id
1 'polypeptide(L)' 'WDDVRPNTRCIECNLPLKTLTRERARNLVTPYVSEHASSFAICPGCNRVFWQGTHYGDMERKIERLLGRRVKVITG' A
#
# COMPACT_ATOMS: atom_id res chain seq x y z
N TRP A 1 -5.42 -7.14 -19.15
CA TRP A 1 -5.72 -6.66 -17.77
C TRP A 1 -4.42 -6.69 -16.98
N ASP A 2 -3.40 -5.98 -17.46
CA ASP A 2 -2.01 -6.41 -17.22
C ASP A 2 -1.25 -5.53 -16.22
N ASP A 3 -1.89 -4.50 -15.67
CA ASP A 3 -1.25 -3.58 -14.71
C ASP A 3 -1.95 -3.64 -13.35
N VAL A 4 -1.55 -4.60 -12.51
CA VAL A 4 -1.95 -4.65 -11.10
C VAL A 4 -1.00 -3.75 -10.32
N ARG A 5 -1.55 -2.72 -9.67
CA ARG A 5 -0.81 -1.74 -8.86
C ARG A 5 -1.26 -1.81 -7.39
N PRO A 6 -0.77 -2.78 -6.61
CA PRO A 6 -1.17 -2.94 -5.22
C PRO A 6 -0.83 -1.73 -4.36
N ASN A 7 -1.52 -1.56 -3.24
CA ASN A 7 -1.22 -0.55 -2.22
C ASN A 7 -1.25 0.91 -2.74
N THR A 8 -1.84 1.17 -3.91
CA THR A 8 -1.93 2.51 -4.51
C THR A 8 -3.26 3.22 -4.26
N ARG A 9 -4.25 2.54 -3.68
CA ARG A 9 -5.60 3.06 -3.42
C ARG A 9 -6.00 2.91 -1.97
N CYS A 10 -6.82 3.84 -1.49
CA CYS A 10 -7.44 3.76 -0.18
C CYS A 10 -8.46 2.62 -0.15
N ILE A 11 -8.38 1.76 0.88
CA ILE A 11 -9.34 0.67 1.07
C ILE A 11 -10.76 1.15 1.40
N GLU A 12 -10.91 2.35 1.96
CA GLU A 12 -12.21 2.94 2.31
C GLU A 12 -12.80 3.73 1.14
N CYS A 13 -12.01 4.64 0.55
CA CYS A 13 -12.51 5.57 -0.47
C CYS A 13 -12.32 5.10 -1.91
N ASN A 14 -11.50 4.07 -2.14
CA ASN A 14 -11.02 3.66 -3.45
C ASN A 14 -10.30 4.76 -4.27
N LEU A 15 -9.90 5.88 -3.65
CA LEU A 15 -9.14 6.96 -4.29
C LEU A 15 -7.63 6.65 -4.34
N PRO A 16 -6.88 7.15 -5.34
CA PRO A 16 -5.43 7.07 -5.36
C PRO A 16 -4.81 7.73 -4.13
N LEU A 17 -3.88 7.02 -3.50
CA LEU A 17 -3.11 7.56 -2.37
C LEU A 17 -2.08 8.58 -2.88
N LYS A 18 -1.81 9.60 -2.05
CA LYS A 18 -0.74 10.58 -2.29
C LYS A 18 0.44 10.30 -1.37
N THR A 19 1.65 10.52 -1.85
CA THR A 19 2.85 10.46 -1.00
C THR A 19 2.73 11.45 0.17
N LEU A 20 3.11 10.99 1.35
CA LEU A 20 3.20 11.80 2.55
C LEU A 20 4.66 11.82 3.01
N THR A 21 5.23 13.01 3.15
CA THR A 21 6.58 13.19 3.71
C THR A 21 6.61 12.73 5.16
N ARG A 22 7.74 12.18 5.63
CA ARG A 22 7.90 11.80 7.04
C ARG A 22 7.63 12.97 8.00
N GLU A 23 8.03 14.18 7.62
CA GLU A 23 7.83 15.42 8.37
C GLU A 23 6.36 15.65 8.71
N ARG A 24 5.50 15.50 7.71
CA ARG A 24 4.06 15.63 7.86
C ARG A 24 3.44 14.42 8.57
N ALA A 25 3.98 13.23 8.34
CA ALA A 25 3.52 12.00 8.99
C ALA A 25 3.75 12.01 10.51
N ARG A 26 4.86 12.61 11.01
CA ARG A 26 5.16 12.74 12.45
C ARG A 26 4.02 13.34 13.27
N ASN A 27 3.19 14.19 12.67
CA ASN A 27 2.05 14.82 13.34
C ASN A 27 0.73 14.04 13.20
N LEU A 28 0.71 12.93 12.47
CA LEU A 28 -0.50 12.16 12.13
C LEU A 28 -0.44 10.69 12.57
N VAL A 29 0.75 10.22 12.96
CA VAL A 29 0.98 8.85 13.43
C VAL A 29 1.72 8.88 14.77
N THR A 30 1.79 7.73 15.45
CA THR A 30 2.56 7.63 16.69
C THR A 30 4.06 7.80 16.44
N PRO A 31 4.85 8.25 17.44
CA PRO A 31 6.30 8.43 17.30
C PRO A 31 7.00 7.18 16.76
N TYR A 32 6.69 6.02 17.33
CA TYR A 32 7.22 4.72 16.89
C TYR A 32 7.02 4.49 15.37
N VAL A 33 5.80 4.69 14.86
CA VAL A 33 5.52 4.53 13.43
C VAL A 33 6.31 5.54 12.60
N SER A 34 6.37 6.79 13.05
CA SER A 34 7.05 7.88 12.35
C SER A 34 8.57 7.69 12.27
N GLU A 35 9.16 6.95 13.19
CA GLU A 35 10.57 6.61 13.25
C GLU A 35 10.89 5.37 12.40
N HIS A 36 10.07 4.34 12.49
CA HIS A 36 10.40 3.01 11.96
C HIS A 36 9.87 2.73 10.55
N ALA A 37 8.78 3.37 10.12
CA ALA A 37 8.23 3.10 8.80
C ALA A 37 9.10 3.73 7.69
N SER A 38 9.26 3.05 6.55
CA SER A 38 10.09 3.48 5.42
C SER A 38 9.46 4.59 4.58
N SER A 39 8.14 4.57 4.45
CA SER A 39 7.36 5.44 3.56
C SER A 39 5.95 5.64 4.10
N PHE A 40 5.33 6.75 3.69
CA PHE A 40 3.97 7.12 4.08
C PHE A 40 3.16 7.55 2.87
N ALA A 41 1.86 7.27 2.94
CA ALA A 41 0.88 7.75 1.99
C ALA A 41 -0.39 8.22 2.72
N ILE A 42 -1.15 9.10 2.09
CA ILE A 42 -2.39 9.64 2.64
C ILE A 42 -3.51 9.60 1.59
N CYS A 43 -4.72 9.25 2.02
CA CYS A 43 -5.90 9.36 1.18
C CYS A 43 -6.38 10.82 1.14
N PRO A 44 -6.55 11.45 -0.03
CA PRO A 44 -7.06 12.82 -0.11
C PRO A 44 -8.56 12.95 0.23
N GLY A 45 -9.29 11.83 0.29
CA GLY A 45 -10.73 11.83 0.60
C GLY A 45 -11.04 11.70 2.10
N CYS A 46 -10.39 10.76 2.79
CA CYS A 46 -10.66 10.48 4.20
C CYS A 46 -9.50 10.78 5.15
N ASN A 47 -8.38 11.30 4.66
CA ASN A 47 -7.17 11.62 5.43
C ASN A 47 -6.52 10.44 6.18
N ARG A 48 -6.95 9.19 5.94
CA ARG A 48 -6.28 8.01 6.48
C ARG A 48 -4.85 7.94 5.97
N VAL A 49 -3.90 7.76 6.90
CA VAL A 49 -2.47 7.57 6.63
C VAL A 49 -2.17 6.08 6.55
N PHE A 50 -1.32 5.70 5.59
CA PHE A 50 -0.86 4.33 5.33
C PHE A 50 0.66 4.29 5.38
N TRP A 51 1.22 3.18 5.85
CA TRP A 51 2.66 2.92 5.91
C TRP A 51 2.92 1.41 5.83
N GLN A 52 4.16 1.04 5.51
CA GLN A 52 4.58 -0.36 5.45
C GLN A 52 4.86 -0.90 6.87
N GLY A 53 3.87 -1.58 7.45
CA GLY A 53 4.01 -2.27 8.75
C GLY A 53 4.63 -3.67 8.63
N THR A 54 4.71 -4.39 9.75
CA THR A 54 5.31 -5.75 9.83
C THR A 54 4.66 -6.75 8.87
N HIS A 55 3.36 -6.63 8.61
CA HIS A 55 2.62 -7.50 7.69
C HIS A 55 2.81 -7.19 6.20
N TYR A 56 3.48 -6.08 5.85
CA TYR A 56 3.62 -5.65 4.46
C TYR A 56 4.25 -6.73 3.56
N GLY A 57 5.34 -7.35 4.01
CA GLY A 57 6.01 -8.40 3.24
C GLY A 57 5.12 -9.63 3.00
N ASP A 58 4.29 -10.02 3.97
CA ASP A 58 3.37 -11.14 3.84
C ASP A 58 2.25 -10.84 2.82
N MET A 59 1.75 -9.60 2.82
CA MET A 59 0.77 -9.12 1.85
C MET A 59 1.34 -9.15 0.43
N GLU A 60 2.56 -8.63 0.23
CA GLU A 60 3.21 -8.62 -1.09
C GLU A 60 3.40 -10.04 -1.61
N ARG A 61 3.92 -10.97 -0.80
CA ARG A 61 4.07 -12.38 -1.20
C ARG A 61 2.74 -13.04 -1.55
N LYS A 62 1.64 -12.67 -0.87
CA LYS A 62 0.30 -13.19 -1.19
C LYS A 62 -0.19 -12.66 -2.54
N ILE A 63 0.03 -11.37 -2.83
CA ILE A 63 -0.30 -10.76 -4.11
C ILE A 63 0.51 -11.42 -5.24
N GLU A 64 1.82 -11.55 -5.08
CA GLU A 64 2.71 -12.21 -6.04
C GLU A 64 2.23 -13.62 -6.38
N ARG A 65 1.89 -14.43 -5.36
CA ARG A 65 1.33 -15.78 -5.56
C ARG A 65 0.02 -15.75 -6.36
N LEU A 66 -0.86 -14.79 -6.12
CA LEU A 66 -2.12 -14.67 -6.85
C LEU A 66 -1.90 -14.26 -8.31
N LEU A 67 -0.94 -13.37 -8.58
CA LEU A 67 -0.59 -12.94 -9.93
C LEU A 67 0.12 -14.06 -10.70
N GLY A 68 1.06 -14.78 -10.07
CA GLY A 68 1.72 -15.94 -10.68
C GLY A 68 0.77 -17.11 -10.98
N ARG A 69 -0.27 -17.32 -10.15
CA ARG A 69 -1.32 -18.33 -10.40
C ARG A 69 -2.24 -18.00 -11.59
N ARG A 70 -2.34 -16.73 -11.98
CA ARG A 70 -3.16 -16.30 -13.14
C ARG A 70 -2.43 -16.50 -14.47
N VAL A 71 -1.11 -16.71 -14.46
CA VAL A 71 -0.33 -17.10 -15.65
C VAL A 71 -0.45 -18.61 -15.88
N LYS A 72 -1.67 -19.11 -16.09
CA LYS A 72 -1.90 -20.26 -16.96
C LYS A 72 -2.62 -19.71 -18.17
N VAL A 73 -1.82 -19.19 -19.10
CA VAL A 73 -2.29 -18.97 -20.46
C VAL A 73 -2.67 -20.35 -21.00
N ILE A 74 -3.97 -20.58 -21.15
CA ILE A 74 -4.49 -21.69 -21.94
C ILE A 74 -4.25 -21.28 -23.39
N THR A 75 -3.05 -21.49 -23.91
CA THR A 75 -2.82 -21.52 -25.35
C THR A 75 -3.13 -22.94 -25.80
N GLY A 76 -4.34 -23.11 -26.34
CA GLY A 76 -4.61 -24.11 -27.36
C GLY A 76 -4.13 -23.59 -28.71
#